data_AF-A0AAU9JPH4-F1
#
_entry.id   AF-A0AAU9JPH4-F1
#
_cell.length_a   1.000
_cell.length_b   1.000
_cell.length_c   1.000
_cell.angle_alpha   90.00
_cell.angle_beta   90.00
_cell.angle_gamma   90.00
#
_symmetry.space_group_name_H-M   'P 1'
#
loop_
_entity.id
_entity.type
_entity.pdbx_description
1 polymer ?
#
loop_
_entity_poly.entity_id
_entity_poly.type
_entity_poly.pdbx_seq_one_letter_code
_entity_poly.pdbx_strand_id
1 'polypeptide(L)'
;MKRFEVSSGTKRRRQEELLSELDQEKAENRQLRKRLKEAEYEIAELNRKISLDTLAENGKEGDQPTLEVYRSIKSLKRNLKSSIENCETKDRKIQELISEISRLNDELDISISQLNDYKNKESRYNAFKEKIDRLGATEIKNKELEEQYEQSVQDKTLLLIELQKLRLNEKNSEKLEKEIEDMTERYVQALAQISEKQKSNEILKNMLEDKTRELEKMRVLEGEVAMLRNKYETPFSSQRTSLGTDAPPLWIEEYELKLKELQNQNQQLKNTLWNNIEVCTLDSLMAQIETLTSIKEDSFLKYARLQCSYHELEYRSEAIEESLKEQIHNLTRNYTLLEAKLEYQKVLNQELDSRLNNCKSCQELREELKIVEDRCNKLNSRLETRTDIIEQEQKRLKDLRLLYENGVKELDELKQEHYRLKEKFERDIELSENGNSK
;
A
#
# COMPACT_ATOMS: atom_id res chain seq x y z
N MET A 1 -23.52 -12.91 -16.67
CA MET A 1 -24.75 -12.10 -16.78
C MET A 1 -25.93 -12.72 -17.55
N LYS A 2 -25.77 -13.71 -18.44
CA LYS A 2 -26.90 -14.26 -19.25
C LYS A 2 -27.96 -15.11 -18.51
N ARG A 3 -27.84 -15.39 -17.21
CA ARG A 3 -28.76 -16.32 -16.50
C ARG A 3 -29.96 -15.64 -15.80
N PHE A 4 -29.94 -14.31 -15.60
CA PHE A 4 -31.02 -13.61 -14.89
C PHE A 4 -32.15 -13.08 -15.81
N GLU A 5 -31.91 -12.92 -17.11
CA GLU A 5 -32.93 -12.41 -18.05
C GLU A 5 -34.04 -13.43 -18.35
N VAL A 6 -33.77 -14.73 -18.20
CA VAL A 6 -34.71 -15.81 -18.59
C VAL A 6 -35.85 -15.97 -17.57
N SER A 7 -35.63 -15.61 -16.30
CA SER A 7 -36.60 -15.78 -15.21
C SER A 7 -37.64 -14.64 -15.12
N SER A 8 -37.32 -13.42 -15.54
CA SER A 8 -38.25 -12.29 -15.48
C SER A 8 -39.17 -12.23 -16.71
N GLY A 9 -38.67 -12.61 -17.88
CA GLY A 9 -39.46 -12.65 -19.12
C GLY A 9 -40.60 -13.68 -19.08
N THR A 10 -40.38 -14.84 -18.46
CA THR A 10 -41.38 -15.90 -18.30
C THR A 10 -42.48 -15.51 -17.31
N LYS A 11 -42.12 -14.88 -16.18
CA LYS A 11 -43.10 -14.36 -15.21
C LYS A 11 -43.95 -13.21 -15.77
N ARG A 12 -43.33 -12.28 -16.51
CA ARG A 12 -44.04 -11.16 -17.14
C ARG A 12 -45.06 -11.62 -18.19
N ARG A 13 -44.67 -12.60 -19.02
CA ARG A 13 -45.57 -13.23 -20.00
C ARG A 13 -46.77 -13.89 -19.32
N ARG A 14 -46.54 -14.60 -18.20
CA ARG A 14 -47.62 -15.18 -17.40
C ARG A 14 -48.55 -14.12 -16.80
N GLN A 15 -48.00 -12.96 -16.42
CA GLN A 15 -48.77 -11.85 -15.88
C GLN A 15 -49.67 -11.21 -16.94
N GLU A 16 -49.17 -11.04 -18.16
CA GLU A 16 -49.93 -10.58 -19.32
C GLU A 16 -51.05 -11.59 -19.69
N GLU A 17 -50.76 -12.89 -19.63
CA GLU A 17 -51.77 -13.95 -19.82
C GLU A 17 -52.89 -13.86 -18.76
N LEU A 18 -52.54 -13.72 -17.48
CA LEU A 18 -53.52 -13.61 -16.40
C LEU A 18 -54.36 -12.31 -16.47
N LEU A 19 -53.77 -11.20 -16.93
CA LEU A 19 -54.50 -9.95 -17.18
C LEU A 19 -55.50 -10.13 -18.33
N SER A 20 -55.13 -10.83 -19.39
CA SER A 20 -56.03 -11.16 -20.50
C SER A 20 -57.16 -12.09 -20.06
N GLU A 21 -56.88 -13.10 -19.23
CA GLU A 21 -57.90 -14.00 -18.64
C GLU A 21 -58.87 -13.20 -17.75
N LEU A 22 -58.37 -12.26 -16.95
CA LEU A 22 -59.19 -11.40 -16.10
C LEU A 22 -60.16 -10.51 -16.92
N ASP A 23 -59.69 -9.93 -18.01
CA ASP A 23 -60.51 -9.06 -18.86
C ASP A 23 -61.60 -9.86 -19.59
N GLN A 24 -61.29 -11.07 -20.04
CA GLN A 24 -62.25 -11.98 -20.63
C GLN A 24 -63.34 -12.39 -19.62
N GLU A 25 -62.95 -12.76 -18.41
CA GLU A 25 -63.88 -13.12 -17.34
C GLU A 25 -64.78 -11.96 -16.89
N LYS A 26 -64.24 -10.73 -16.81
CA LYS A 26 -65.04 -9.52 -16.55
C LYS A 26 -66.06 -9.27 -17.66
N ALA A 27 -65.70 -9.51 -18.92
CA ALA A 27 -66.59 -9.32 -20.06
C ALA A 27 -67.73 -10.34 -20.06
N GLU A 28 -67.43 -11.62 -19.83
CA GLU A 28 -68.42 -12.69 -19.70
C GLU A 28 -69.39 -12.41 -18.53
N ASN A 29 -68.86 -12.01 -17.37
CA ASN A 29 -69.67 -11.65 -16.20
C ASN A 29 -70.62 -10.46 -16.48
N ARG A 30 -70.13 -9.42 -17.19
CA ARG A 30 -70.98 -8.29 -17.62
C ARG A 30 -72.11 -8.75 -18.55
N GLN A 31 -71.85 -9.67 -19.48
CA GLN A 31 -72.89 -10.22 -20.36
C GLN A 31 -73.92 -11.04 -19.58
N LEU A 32 -73.48 -11.89 -18.65
CA LEU A 32 -74.37 -12.67 -17.80
C LEU A 32 -75.28 -11.77 -16.95
N ARG A 33 -74.74 -10.69 -16.37
CA ARG A 33 -75.53 -9.69 -15.60
C ARG A 33 -76.57 -8.96 -16.46
N LYS A 34 -76.28 -8.71 -17.74
CA LYS A 34 -77.29 -8.16 -18.68
C LYS A 34 -78.41 -9.15 -18.93
N ARG A 35 -78.07 -10.41 -19.27
CA ARG A 35 -79.06 -11.48 -19.49
C ARG A 35 -79.91 -11.75 -18.25
N LEU A 36 -79.31 -11.66 -17.06
CA LEU A 36 -80.03 -11.75 -15.79
C LEU A 36 -81.11 -10.69 -15.67
N LYS A 37 -80.79 -9.42 -15.93
CA LYS A 37 -81.77 -8.32 -15.92
C LYS A 37 -82.86 -8.49 -16.96
N GLU A 38 -82.51 -8.98 -18.16
CA GLU A 38 -83.47 -9.28 -19.23
C GLU A 38 -84.45 -10.39 -18.79
N ALA A 39 -83.94 -11.48 -18.20
CA ALA A 39 -84.77 -12.58 -17.69
C ALA A 39 -85.62 -12.16 -16.47
N GLU A 40 -85.10 -11.32 -15.57
CA GLU A 40 -85.87 -10.73 -14.45
C GLU A 40 -87.03 -9.88 -14.97
N TYR A 41 -86.77 -9.07 -16.00
CA TYR A 41 -87.78 -8.25 -16.66
C TYR A 41 -88.85 -9.11 -17.34
N GLU A 42 -88.44 -10.15 -18.06
CA GLU A 42 -89.35 -11.07 -18.76
C GLU A 42 -90.23 -11.85 -17.78
N ILE A 43 -89.69 -12.29 -16.64
CA ILE A 43 -90.47 -12.87 -15.53
C ILE A 43 -91.46 -11.85 -14.97
N ALA A 44 -91.06 -10.60 -14.76
CA ALA A 44 -91.95 -9.55 -14.24
C ALA A 44 -93.09 -9.23 -15.23
N GLU A 45 -92.80 -9.23 -16.53
CA GLU A 45 -93.77 -8.98 -17.60
C GLU A 45 -94.77 -10.14 -17.75
N LEU A 46 -94.29 -11.39 -17.72
CA LEU A 46 -95.15 -12.58 -17.71
C LEU A 46 -96.03 -12.65 -16.45
N ASN A 47 -95.50 -12.29 -15.27
CA ASN A 47 -96.30 -12.20 -14.06
C ASN A 47 -97.39 -11.11 -14.16
N ARG A 48 -97.10 -9.97 -14.79
CA ARG A 48 -98.12 -8.94 -15.07
C ARG A 48 -99.20 -9.41 -16.02
N LYS A 49 -98.83 -10.17 -17.07
CA LYS A 49 -99.80 -10.77 -18.00
C LYS A 49 -100.72 -11.76 -17.29
N ILE A 50 -100.19 -12.64 -16.43
CA ILE A 50 -101.00 -13.52 -15.58
C ILE A 50 -101.98 -12.70 -14.75
N SER A 51 -101.53 -11.64 -14.08
CA SER A 51 -102.41 -10.79 -13.25
C SER A 51 -103.51 -10.08 -14.05
N LEU A 52 -103.21 -9.64 -15.29
CA LEU A 52 -104.17 -9.01 -16.20
C LEU A 52 -105.16 -10.03 -16.80
N ASP A 53 -104.70 -11.22 -17.15
CA ASP A 53 -105.54 -12.30 -17.71
C ASP A 53 -106.46 -12.89 -16.63
N THR A 54 -106.01 -13.02 -15.37
CA THR A 54 -106.89 -13.40 -14.25
C THR A 54 -107.97 -12.36 -13.93
N LEU A 55 -107.78 -11.09 -14.34
CA LEU A 55 -108.83 -10.06 -14.25
C LEU A 55 -109.80 -10.11 -15.45
N ALA A 56 -109.36 -10.65 -16.59
CA ALA A 56 -110.17 -10.80 -17.81
C ALA A 56 -111.01 -12.10 -17.84
N GLU A 57 -110.60 -13.15 -17.10
CA GLU A 57 -111.26 -14.47 -17.07
C GLU A 57 -112.48 -14.61 -16.12
N ASN A 58 -113.01 -13.51 -15.56
CA ASN A 58 -114.37 -13.52 -14.96
C ASN A 58 -115.51 -13.66 -16.00
N GLY A 59 -115.20 -14.09 -17.22
CA GLY A 59 -116.16 -14.26 -18.29
C GLY A 59 -115.69 -15.16 -19.43
N LYS A 60 -115.56 -16.46 -19.16
CA LYS A 60 -115.83 -17.64 -20.03
C LYS A 60 -114.77 -18.74 -19.92
N GLU A 61 -115.29 -19.96 -19.81
CA GLU A 61 -114.58 -21.25 -19.75
C GLU A 61 -113.81 -21.57 -21.04
N GLY A 62 -112.65 -22.21 -20.89
CA GLY A 62 -111.99 -22.94 -21.98
C GLY A 62 -110.47 -22.88 -21.97
N ASP A 63 -109.86 -23.60 -21.02
CA ASP A 63 -108.54 -24.25 -21.03
C ASP A 63 -107.32 -23.67 -21.77
N GLN A 64 -106.18 -23.71 -21.04
CA GLN A 64 -104.79 -23.84 -21.51
C GLN A 64 -103.80 -22.67 -21.71
N PRO A 65 -104.07 -21.37 -21.41
CA PRO A 65 -103.00 -20.36 -21.41
C PRO A 65 -102.17 -20.36 -20.12
N THR A 66 -102.79 -20.62 -18.97
CA THR A 66 -102.16 -20.44 -17.64
C THR A 66 -101.03 -21.44 -17.36
N LEU A 67 -101.21 -22.72 -17.71
CA LEU A 67 -100.26 -23.78 -17.36
C LEU A 67 -98.94 -23.68 -18.17
N GLU A 68 -99.03 -23.20 -19.41
CA GLU A 68 -97.88 -22.98 -20.29
C GLU A 68 -97.07 -21.75 -19.84
N VAL A 69 -97.73 -20.67 -19.45
CA VAL A 69 -97.07 -19.49 -18.84
C VAL A 69 -96.41 -19.85 -17.50
N TYR A 70 -97.05 -20.67 -16.65
CA TYR A 70 -96.44 -21.16 -15.41
C TYR A 70 -95.22 -22.06 -15.66
N ARG A 71 -95.25 -22.93 -16.69
CA ARG A 71 -94.08 -23.73 -17.09
C ARG A 71 -92.94 -22.84 -17.59
N SER A 72 -93.26 -21.80 -18.37
CA SER A 72 -92.29 -20.80 -18.84
C SER A 72 -91.66 -20.03 -17.68
N ILE A 73 -92.46 -19.57 -16.71
CA ILE A 73 -91.94 -18.91 -15.48
C ILE A 73 -91.06 -19.85 -14.66
N LYS A 74 -91.46 -21.13 -14.49
CA LYS A 74 -90.67 -22.12 -13.75
C LYS A 74 -89.35 -22.43 -14.45
N SER A 75 -89.34 -22.49 -15.79
CA SER A 75 -88.14 -22.64 -16.61
C SER A 75 -87.22 -21.42 -16.47
N LEU A 76 -87.76 -20.21 -16.62
CA LEU A 76 -87.02 -18.95 -16.47
C LEU A 76 -86.43 -18.81 -15.07
N LYS A 77 -87.15 -19.16 -13.99
CA LYS A 77 -86.62 -19.17 -12.61
C LYS A 77 -85.46 -20.16 -12.43
N ARG A 78 -85.48 -21.32 -13.09
CA ARG A 78 -84.33 -22.26 -13.08
C ARG A 78 -83.13 -21.67 -13.83
N ASN A 79 -83.36 -21.06 -14.99
CA ASN A 79 -82.31 -20.39 -15.76
C ASN A 79 -81.72 -19.20 -15.00
N LEU A 80 -82.57 -18.46 -14.26
CA LEU A 80 -82.17 -17.38 -13.38
C LEU A 80 -81.26 -17.89 -12.26
N LYS A 81 -81.68 -18.96 -11.58
CA LYS A 81 -80.89 -19.59 -10.51
C LYS A 81 -79.53 -20.09 -11.02
N SER A 82 -79.51 -20.77 -12.15
CA SER A 82 -78.25 -21.21 -12.79
C SER A 82 -77.37 -20.04 -13.24
N SER A 83 -77.95 -18.93 -13.71
CA SER A 83 -77.20 -17.74 -14.10
C SER A 83 -76.64 -16.98 -12.89
N ILE A 84 -77.34 -16.98 -11.76
CA ILE A 84 -76.84 -16.44 -10.48
C ILE A 84 -75.65 -17.26 -10.01
N GLU A 85 -75.79 -18.60 -9.97
CA GLU A 85 -74.70 -19.51 -9.60
C GLU A 85 -73.49 -19.33 -10.53
N ASN A 86 -73.70 -19.18 -11.84
CA ASN A 86 -72.63 -18.87 -12.80
C ASN A 86 -71.97 -17.51 -12.51
N CYS A 87 -72.73 -16.45 -12.26
CA CYS A 87 -72.17 -15.15 -11.87
C CYS A 87 -71.31 -15.25 -10.61
N GLU A 88 -71.77 -15.96 -9.58
CA GLU A 88 -71.01 -16.14 -8.33
C GLU A 88 -69.71 -16.92 -8.57
N THR A 89 -69.73 -17.96 -9.41
CA THR A 89 -68.50 -18.69 -9.77
C THR A 89 -67.50 -17.82 -10.54
N LYS A 90 -67.98 -16.99 -11.49
CA LYS A 90 -67.12 -16.05 -12.22
C LYS A 90 -66.60 -14.92 -11.32
N ASP A 91 -67.42 -14.40 -10.39
CA ASP A 91 -66.99 -13.40 -9.41
C ASP A 91 -65.88 -13.96 -8.50
N ARG A 92 -66.00 -15.23 -8.03
CA ARG A 92 -64.93 -15.91 -7.31
C ARG A 92 -63.66 -16.03 -8.16
N LYS A 93 -63.80 -16.43 -9.43
CA LYS A 93 -62.66 -16.56 -10.33
C LYS A 93 -61.94 -15.24 -10.59
N ILE A 94 -62.70 -14.15 -10.73
CA ILE A 94 -62.17 -12.79 -10.85
C ILE A 94 -61.38 -12.42 -9.60
N GLN A 95 -61.87 -12.73 -8.40
CA GLN A 95 -61.12 -12.45 -7.16
C GLN A 95 -59.84 -13.28 -7.04
N GLU A 96 -59.86 -14.55 -7.42
CA GLU A 96 -58.65 -15.40 -7.48
C GLU A 96 -57.60 -14.84 -8.45
N LEU A 97 -58.03 -14.38 -9.63
CA LEU A 97 -57.11 -13.80 -10.61
C LEU A 97 -56.53 -12.46 -10.11
N ILE A 98 -57.35 -11.63 -9.46
CA ILE A 98 -56.88 -10.36 -8.87
C ILE A 98 -55.84 -10.62 -7.76
N SER A 99 -56.09 -11.59 -6.88
CA SER A 99 -55.16 -11.91 -5.80
C SER A 99 -53.84 -12.46 -6.33
N GLU A 100 -53.88 -13.32 -7.36
CA GLU A 100 -52.68 -13.86 -7.99
C GLU A 100 -51.87 -12.78 -8.74
N ILE A 101 -52.54 -11.87 -9.45
CA ILE A 101 -51.88 -10.73 -10.10
C ILE A 101 -51.21 -9.83 -9.05
N SER A 102 -51.86 -9.57 -7.92
CA SER A 102 -51.28 -8.79 -6.83
C SER A 102 -50.03 -9.47 -6.26
N ARG A 103 -50.11 -10.78 -6.00
CA ARG A 103 -48.98 -11.59 -5.50
C ARG A 103 -47.79 -11.55 -6.45
N LEU A 104 -48.03 -11.67 -7.76
CA LEU A 104 -46.98 -11.61 -8.77
C LEU A 104 -46.35 -10.21 -8.90
N ASN A 105 -47.12 -9.14 -8.68
CA ASN A 105 -46.58 -7.78 -8.61
C ASN A 105 -45.64 -7.61 -7.42
N ASP A 106 -46.03 -8.09 -6.23
CA ASP A 106 -45.17 -8.03 -5.04
C ASP A 106 -43.85 -8.81 -5.26
N GLU A 107 -43.92 -10.01 -5.89
CA GLU A 107 -42.73 -10.78 -6.27
C GLU A 107 -41.83 -10.04 -7.28
N LEU A 108 -42.43 -9.30 -8.22
CA LEU A 108 -41.72 -8.51 -9.21
C LEU A 108 -40.98 -7.34 -8.56
N ASP A 109 -41.63 -6.62 -7.64
CA ASP A 109 -41.04 -5.50 -6.91
C ASP A 109 -39.84 -5.96 -6.06
N ILE A 110 -39.97 -7.10 -5.37
CA ILE A 110 -38.85 -7.72 -4.64
C ILE A 110 -37.71 -8.06 -5.60
N SER A 111 -38.01 -8.63 -6.77
CA SER A 111 -37.00 -8.99 -7.77
C SER A 111 -36.28 -7.76 -8.35
N ILE A 112 -37.00 -6.66 -8.57
CA ILE A 112 -36.45 -5.38 -9.03
C ILE A 112 -35.51 -4.80 -7.96
N SER A 113 -35.94 -4.81 -6.69
CA SER A 113 -35.12 -4.36 -5.56
C SER A 113 -33.81 -5.15 -5.47
N GLN A 114 -33.88 -6.49 -5.50
CA GLN A 114 -32.70 -7.34 -5.49
C GLN A 114 -31.77 -7.07 -6.67
N LEU A 115 -32.31 -6.85 -7.87
CA LEU A 115 -31.52 -6.55 -9.06
C LEU A 115 -30.78 -5.21 -8.95
N ASN A 116 -31.41 -4.20 -8.35
CA ASN A 116 -30.74 -2.93 -8.05
C ASN A 116 -29.63 -3.09 -7.02
N ASP A 117 -29.83 -3.91 -5.98
CA ASP A 117 -28.79 -4.22 -5.01
C ASP A 117 -27.60 -4.94 -5.65
N TYR A 118 -27.85 -5.87 -6.57
CA TYR A 118 -26.79 -6.54 -7.32
C TYR A 118 -26.01 -5.57 -8.21
N LYS A 119 -26.69 -4.65 -8.91
CA LYS A 119 -26.04 -3.59 -9.71
C LYS A 119 -25.17 -2.68 -8.83
N ASN A 120 -25.65 -2.31 -7.65
CA ASN A 120 -24.89 -1.51 -6.69
C ASN A 120 -23.64 -2.26 -6.20
N LYS A 121 -23.76 -3.56 -5.91
CA LYS A 121 -22.62 -4.41 -5.54
C LYS A 121 -21.61 -4.56 -6.68
N GLU A 122 -22.07 -4.74 -7.91
CA GLU A 122 -21.22 -4.80 -9.10
C GLU A 122 -20.44 -3.50 -9.33
N SER A 123 -21.11 -2.35 -9.20
CA SER A 123 -20.45 -1.03 -9.29
C SER A 123 -19.35 -0.86 -8.24
N ARG A 124 -19.62 -1.24 -6.98
CA ARG A 124 -18.61 -1.24 -5.91
C ARG A 124 -17.44 -2.17 -6.22
N TYR A 125 -17.72 -3.37 -6.72
CA TYR A 125 -16.68 -4.33 -7.11
C TYR A 125 -15.78 -3.76 -8.22
N ASN A 126 -16.35 -3.13 -9.25
CA ASN A 126 -15.58 -2.50 -10.31
C ASN A 126 -14.70 -1.36 -9.79
N ALA A 127 -15.21 -0.54 -8.86
CA ALA A 127 -14.41 0.48 -8.21
C ALA A 127 -13.24 -0.10 -7.39
N PHE A 128 -13.44 -1.22 -6.69
CA PHE A 128 -12.35 -1.91 -6.01
C PHE A 128 -11.32 -2.49 -6.99
N LYS A 129 -11.78 -3.05 -8.11
CA LYS A 129 -10.90 -3.58 -9.15
C LYS A 129 -10.00 -2.48 -9.73
N GLU A 130 -10.56 -1.33 -10.08
CA GLU A 130 -9.76 -0.19 -10.55
C GLU A 130 -8.75 0.29 -9.50
N LYS A 131 -9.10 0.26 -8.22
CA LYS A 131 -8.19 0.62 -7.13
C LYS A 131 -7.03 -0.36 -7.01
N ILE A 132 -7.30 -1.67 -7.16
CA ILE A 132 -6.28 -2.72 -7.18
C ILE A 132 -5.35 -2.53 -8.38
N ASP A 133 -5.90 -2.28 -9.57
CA ASP A 133 -5.10 -2.06 -10.78
C ASP A 133 -4.16 -0.84 -10.64
N ARG A 134 -4.64 0.25 -10.01
CA ARG A 134 -3.81 1.43 -9.69
C ARG A 134 -2.70 1.12 -8.68
N LEU A 135 -3.00 0.31 -7.66
CA LEU A 135 -2.01 -0.13 -6.67
C LEU A 135 -0.92 -0.99 -7.33
N GLY A 136 -1.32 -1.93 -8.20
CA GLY A 136 -0.36 -2.73 -8.98
C GLY A 136 0.55 -1.86 -9.85
N ALA A 137 0.02 -0.82 -10.51
CA ALA A 137 0.84 0.11 -11.28
C ALA A 137 1.82 0.92 -10.41
N THR A 138 1.45 1.24 -9.17
CA THR A 138 2.35 1.93 -8.24
C THR A 138 3.42 1.01 -7.67
N GLU A 139 3.11 -0.26 -7.41
CA GLU A 139 4.09 -1.27 -7.00
C GLU A 139 5.15 -1.51 -8.10
N ILE A 140 4.76 -1.57 -9.37
CA ILE A 140 5.70 -1.69 -10.50
C ILE A 140 6.65 -0.48 -10.51
N LYS A 141 6.11 0.73 -10.40
CA LYS A 141 6.91 1.95 -10.39
C LYS A 141 7.86 2.03 -9.18
N ASN A 142 7.44 1.53 -8.02
CA ASN A 142 8.32 1.47 -6.85
C ASN A 142 9.48 0.50 -7.06
N LYS A 143 9.24 -0.66 -7.67
CA LYS A 143 10.33 -1.59 -8.02
C LYS A 143 11.31 -0.98 -9.02
N GLU A 144 10.82 -0.29 -10.04
CA GLU A 144 11.69 0.43 -10.99
C GLU A 144 12.55 1.51 -10.28
N LEU A 145 11.98 2.21 -9.30
CA LEU A 145 12.72 3.20 -8.51
C LEU A 145 13.74 2.55 -7.56
N GLU A 146 13.43 1.40 -6.97
CA GLU A 146 14.37 0.62 -6.15
C GLU A 146 15.57 0.15 -6.99
N GLU A 147 15.33 -0.40 -8.19
CA GLU A 147 16.39 -0.80 -9.12
C GLU A 147 17.26 0.40 -9.53
N GLN A 148 16.65 1.56 -9.83
CA GLN A 148 17.40 2.79 -10.12
C GLN A 148 18.23 3.27 -8.92
N TYR A 149 17.69 3.14 -7.71
CA TYR A 149 18.41 3.52 -6.49
C TYR A 149 19.60 2.60 -6.24
N GLU A 150 19.44 1.29 -6.39
CA GLU A 150 20.54 0.32 -6.28
C GLU A 150 21.64 0.63 -7.30
N GLN A 151 21.27 0.91 -8.55
CA GLN A 151 22.24 1.32 -9.57
C GLN A 151 22.96 2.62 -9.17
N SER A 152 22.23 3.61 -8.64
CA SER A 152 22.82 4.86 -8.18
C SER A 152 23.83 4.66 -7.03
N VAL A 153 23.54 3.73 -6.12
CA VAL A 153 24.45 3.36 -5.02
C VAL A 153 25.71 2.67 -5.56
N GLN A 154 25.57 1.78 -6.55
CA GLN A 154 26.71 1.14 -7.20
C GLN A 154 27.59 2.16 -7.92
N ASP A 155 27.00 3.07 -8.71
CA ASP A 155 27.71 4.12 -9.42
C ASP A 155 28.46 5.05 -8.45
N LYS A 156 27.83 5.42 -7.34
CA LYS A 156 28.47 6.22 -6.27
C LYS A 156 29.66 5.47 -5.65
N THR A 157 29.54 4.17 -5.46
CA THR A 157 30.62 3.34 -4.90
C THR A 157 31.82 3.29 -5.86
N LEU A 158 31.57 3.13 -7.16
CA LEU A 158 32.60 3.18 -8.20
C LEU A 158 33.31 4.54 -8.24
N LEU A 159 32.54 5.64 -8.19
CA LEU A 159 33.09 7.00 -8.14
C LEU A 159 33.97 7.24 -6.91
N LEU A 160 33.58 6.71 -5.73
CA LEU A 160 34.40 6.83 -4.53
C LEU A 160 35.73 6.08 -4.65
N ILE A 161 35.72 4.89 -5.25
CA ILE A 161 36.95 4.12 -5.53
C ILE A 161 37.86 4.89 -6.49
N GLU A 162 37.29 5.47 -7.54
CA GLU A 162 38.05 6.26 -8.52
C GLU A 162 38.64 7.52 -7.87
N LEU A 163 37.88 8.22 -7.04
CA LEU A 163 38.34 9.39 -6.31
C LEU A 163 39.47 9.04 -5.32
N GLN A 164 39.41 7.88 -4.68
CA GLN A 164 40.49 7.40 -3.82
C GLN A 164 41.78 7.11 -4.62
N LYS A 165 41.66 6.52 -5.81
CA LYS A 165 42.80 6.32 -6.73
C LYS A 165 43.42 7.64 -7.16
N LEU A 166 42.59 8.62 -7.52
CA LEU A 166 43.07 9.96 -7.91
C LEU A 166 43.81 10.65 -6.76
N ARG A 167 43.30 10.59 -5.52
CA ARG A 167 43.98 11.14 -4.34
C ARG A 167 45.33 10.45 -4.07
N LEU A 168 45.43 9.14 -4.30
CA LEU A 168 46.69 8.43 -4.16
C LEU A 168 47.69 8.88 -5.23
N ASN A 169 47.24 9.04 -6.47
CA ASN A 169 48.06 9.53 -7.58
C ASN A 169 48.54 10.97 -7.34
N GLU A 170 47.68 11.85 -6.83
CA GLU A 170 48.03 13.21 -6.44
C GLU A 170 49.17 13.22 -5.42
N LYS A 171 49.04 12.44 -4.33
CA LYS A 171 50.12 12.28 -3.33
C LYS A 171 51.41 11.72 -3.92
N ASN A 172 51.32 10.80 -4.87
CA ASN A 172 52.50 10.26 -5.54
C ASN A 172 53.14 11.31 -6.47
N SER A 173 52.34 12.14 -7.15
CA SER A 173 52.82 13.27 -7.94
C SER A 173 53.58 14.27 -7.08
N GLU A 174 53.02 14.66 -5.92
CA GLU A 174 53.68 15.57 -4.98
C GLU A 174 55.04 15.02 -4.49
N LYS A 175 55.15 13.71 -4.27
CA LYS A 175 56.42 13.08 -3.90
C LYS A 175 57.43 13.13 -5.03
N LEU A 176 57.00 12.80 -6.25
CA LEU A 176 57.86 12.83 -7.44
C LEU A 176 58.33 14.26 -7.73
N GLU A 177 57.48 15.27 -7.54
CA GLU A 177 57.86 16.68 -7.67
C GLU A 177 58.97 17.05 -6.68
N LYS A 178 58.85 16.65 -5.41
CA LYS A 178 59.91 16.86 -4.41
C LYS A 178 61.21 16.13 -4.77
N GLU A 179 61.12 14.90 -5.26
CA GLU A 179 62.30 14.15 -5.71
C GLU A 179 62.99 14.83 -6.90
N ILE A 180 62.22 15.41 -7.83
CA ILE A 180 62.74 16.20 -8.94
C ILE A 180 63.42 17.47 -8.44
N GLU A 181 62.82 18.19 -7.48
CA GLU A 181 63.40 19.37 -6.85
C GLU A 181 64.74 19.03 -6.17
N ASP A 182 64.77 18.00 -5.33
CA ASP A 182 65.99 17.53 -4.65
C ASP A 182 67.10 17.15 -5.64
N MET A 183 66.75 16.43 -6.71
CA MET A 183 67.71 16.04 -7.75
C MET A 183 68.24 17.24 -8.53
N THR A 184 67.38 18.24 -8.76
CA THR A 184 67.76 19.48 -9.43
C THR A 184 68.73 20.28 -8.56
N GLU A 185 68.48 20.40 -7.26
CA GLU A 185 69.41 21.05 -6.32
C GLU A 185 70.77 20.36 -6.29
N ARG A 186 70.79 19.02 -6.18
CA ARG A 186 72.03 18.24 -6.21
C ARG A 186 72.80 18.42 -7.51
N TYR A 187 72.10 18.46 -8.65
CA TYR A 187 72.71 18.71 -9.94
C TYR A 187 73.37 20.10 -10.00
N VAL A 188 72.69 21.14 -9.52
CA VAL A 188 73.24 22.50 -9.45
C VAL A 188 74.46 22.57 -8.53
N GLN A 189 74.43 21.90 -7.37
CA GLN A 189 75.58 21.81 -6.46
C GLN A 189 76.77 21.11 -7.12
N ALA A 190 76.52 20.00 -7.83
CA ALA A 190 77.56 19.27 -8.56
C ALA A 190 78.19 20.14 -9.67
N LEU A 191 77.38 20.89 -10.42
CA LEU A 191 77.89 21.84 -11.42
C LEU A 191 78.77 22.94 -10.78
N ALA A 192 78.37 23.48 -9.63
CA ALA A 192 79.18 24.46 -8.90
C ALA A 192 80.54 23.87 -8.48
N GLN A 193 80.55 22.65 -7.95
CA GLN A 193 81.79 21.95 -7.58
C GLN A 193 82.68 21.68 -8.80
N ILE A 194 82.11 21.26 -9.93
CA ILE A 194 82.87 21.07 -11.18
C ILE A 194 83.49 22.39 -11.63
N SER A 195 82.74 23.48 -11.61
CA SER A 195 83.24 24.81 -11.97
C SER A 195 84.40 25.25 -11.06
N GLU A 196 84.30 25.00 -9.76
CA GLU A 196 85.36 25.28 -8.79
C GLU A 196 86.62 24.44 -9.07
N LYS A 197 86.47 23.14 -9.35
CA LYS A 197 87.60 22.27 -9.72
C LYS A 197 88.23 22.68 -11.04
N GLN A 198 87.46 23.14 -12.01
CA GLN A 198 87.98 23.68 -13.27
C GLN A 198 88.85 24.93 -13.02
N LYS A 199 88.38 25.88 -12.20
CA LYS A 199 89.17 27.06 -11.81
C LYS A 199 90.45 26.67 -11.08
N SER A 200 90.38 25.73 -10.14
CA SER A 200 91.54 25.21 -9.44
C SER A 200 92.55 24.55 -10.39
N ASN A 201 92.08 23.78 -11.37
CA ASN A 201 92.92 23.16 -12.38
C ASN A 201 93.59 24.21 -13.29
N GLU A 202 92.87 25.26 -13.67
CA GLU A 202 93.44 26.36 -14.46
C GLU A 202 94.56 27.10 -13.69
N ILE A 203 94.38 27.33 -12.38
CA ILE A 203 95.43 27.88 -11.52
C ILE A 203 96.65 26.95 -11.50
N LEU A 204 96.44 25.64 -11.29
CA LEU A 204 97.52 24.65 -11.27
C LEU A 204 98.25 24.56 -12.62
N LYS A 205 97.51 24.68 -13.73
CA LYS A 205 98.08 24.71 -15.08
C LYS A 205 98.97 25.93 -15.28
N ASN A 206 98.50 27.11 -14.88
CA ASN A 206 99.30 28.34 -14.96
C ASN A 206 100.58 28.23 -14.10
N MET A 207 100.47 27.69 -12.87
CA MET A 207 101.63 27.42 -12.02
C MET A 207 102.63 26.46 -12.68
N LEU A 208 102.14 25.41 -13.34
CA LEU A 208 102.98 24.44 -14.06
C LEU A 208 103.69 25.10 -15.24
N GLU A 209 103.00 25.95 -16.01
CA GLU A 209 103.58 26.72 -17.11
C GLU A 209 104.70 27.65 -16.61
N ASP A 210 104.47 28.35 -15.50
CA ASP A 210 105.49 29.21 -14.89
C ASP A 210 106.70 28.41 -14.40
N LYS A 211 106.49 27.25 -13.75
CA LYS A 211 107.58 26.36 -13.35
C LYS A 211 108.35 25.79 -14.53
N THR A 212 107.66 25.50 -15.64
CA THR A 212 108.31 25.05 -16.87
C THR A 212 109.19 26.15 -17.48
N ARG A 213 108.74 27.41 -17.46
CA ARG A 213 109.55 28.57 -17.87
C ARG A 213 110.77 28.77 -16.96
N GLU A 214 110.62 28.60 -15.65
CA GLU A 214 111.74 28.65 -14.71
C GLU A 214 112.77 27.57 -14.98
N LEU A 215 112.33 26.34 -15.25
CA LEU A 215 113.22 25.23 -15.64
C LEU A 215 113.95 25.52 -16.95
N GLU A 216 113.29 26.09 -17.95
CA GLU A 216 113.95 26.47 -19.21
C GLU A 216 115.00 27.58 -18.98
N LYS A 217 114.71 28.57 -18.12
CA LYS A 217 115.71 29.57 -17.71
C LYS A 217 116.90 28.93 -17.00
N MET A 218 116.65 27.98 -16.09
CA MET A 218 117.73 27.22 -15.43
C MET A 218 118.57 26.47 -16.46
N ARG A 219 117.95 25.84 -17.45
CA ARG A 219 118.65 25.13 -18.53
C ARG A 219 119.52 26.08 -19.39
N VAL A 220 119.04 27.28 -19.69
CA VAL A 220 119.85 28.32 -20.36
C VAL A 220 121.03 28.72 -19.50
N LEU A 221 120.81 29.00 -18.20
CA LEU A 221 121.87 29.33 -17.25
C LEU A 221 122.89 28.18 -17.09
N GLU A 222 122.43 26.92 -17.06
CA GLU A 222 123.30 25.74 -17.07
C GLU A 222 124.15 25.67 -18.34
N GLY A 223 123.57 26.00 -19.50
CA GLY A 223 124.29 26.12 -20.77
C GLY A 223 125.33 27.25 -20.75
N GLU A 224 125.00 28.41 -20.17
CA GLU A 224 125.93 29.54 -20.00
C GLU A 224 127.06 29.20 -19.02
N VAL A 225 126.76 28.53 -17.90
CA VAL A 225 127.75 28.02 -16.95
C VAL A 225 128.65 26.98 -17.63
N ALA A 226 128.09 26.09 -18.45
CA ALA A 226 128.87 25.13 -19.23
C ALA A 226 129.77 25.83 -20.26
N MET A 227 129.28 26.87 -20.96
CA MET A 227 130.12 27.69 -21.85
C MET A 227 131.23 28.44 -21.09
N LEU A 228 130.94 28.99 -19.91
CA LEU A 228 131.91 29.67 -19.06
C LEU A 228 132.96 28.69 -18.51
N ARG A 229 132.56 27.47 -18.12
CA ARG A 229 133.47 26.36 -17.81
C ARG A 229 134.33 26.00 -19.00
N ASN A 230 133.77 25.89 -20.21
CA ASN A 230 134.53 25.56 -21.42
C ASN A 230 135.56 26.65 -21.79
N LYS A 231 135.26 27.93 -21.50
CA LYS A 231 136.23 29.05 -21.59
C LYS A 231 137.35 28.97 -20.55
N TYR A 232 137.11 28.32 -19.41
CA TYR A 232 138.11 28.03 -18.38
C TYR A 232 138.89 26.73 -18.66
N GLU A 233 138.31 25.77 -19.37
CA GLU A 233 138.84 24.42 -19.60
C GLU A 233 139.50 24.23 -20.98
N THR A 234 139.59 25.27 -21.82
CA THR A 234 140.50 25.30 -22.99
C THR A 234 141.88 25.86 -22.59
N PRO A 235 143.00 25.19 -22.93
CA PRO A 235 144.12 25.04 -22.01
C PRO A 235 145.29 25.97 -22.32
N PHE A 236 145.76 26.73 -21.32
CA PHE A 236 147.19 26.94 -21.17
C PHE A 236 147.80 25.63 -20.66
N SER A 237 148.26 24.79 -21.59
CA SER A 237 149.05 23.61 -21.29
C SER A 237 150.48 24.00 -20.95
N SER A 238 150.82 24.08 -19.66
CA SER A 238 152.03 23.47 -19.10
C SER A 238 152.24 23.94 -17.66
N GLN A 239 151.81 23.13 -16.70
CA GLN A 239 152.74 22.37 -15.85
C GLN A 239 151.97 21.59 -14.79
N ARG A 240 152.30 20.30 -14.77
CA ARG A 240 151.91 19.32 -13.77
C ARG A 240 153.06 19.22 -12.78
N THR A 241 152.77 19.28 -11.48
CA THR A 241 153.39 18.55 -10.36
C THR A 241 152.98 19.28 -9.08
N SER A 242 152.60 18.67 -7.97
CA SER A 242 152.48 17.29 -7.54
C SER A 242 151.96 17.35 -6.11
N LEU A 243 151.09 16.40 -5.76
CA LEU A 243 150.95 15.76 -4.44
C LEU A 243 150.84 16.62 -3.17
N GLY A 244 149.77 16.35 -2.44
CA GLY A 244 149.76 16.37 -0.98
C GLY A 244 148.74 17.34 -0.43
N THR A 245 147.61 16.80 0.06
CA THR A 245 147.09 17.00 1.43
C THR A 245 145.67 16.43 1.53
N ASP A 246 145.48 15.51 2.48
CA ASP A 246 144.35 15.32 3.40
C ASP A 246 143.03 16.08 3.13
N ALA A 247 142.41 15.86 1.97
CA ALA A 247 141.02 16.23 1.73
C ALA A 247 140.26 14.99 1.25
N PRO A 248 139.12 14.61 1.86
CA PRO A 248 138.28 13.56 1.33
C PRO A 248 137.95 13.91 -0.13
N PRO A 249 138.00 12.95 -1.07
CA PRO A 249 137.64 13.23 -2.46
C PRO A 249 136.22 13.82 -2.49
N LEU A 250 136.03 14.94 -3.23
CA LEU A 250 134.77 15.70 -3.39
C LEU A 250 133.51 14.86 -3.65
N TRP A 251 133.67 13.60 -4.09
CA TRP A 251 132.58 12.66 -4.31
C TRP A 251 131.92 12.21 -3.00
N ILE A 252 132.65 12.21 -1.88
CA ILE A 252 132.09 11.83 -0.56
C ILE A 252 131.09 12.88 -0.08
N GLU A 253 131.39 14.18 -0.23
CA GLU A 253 130.46 15.25 0.13
C GLU A 253 129.18 15.24 -0.73
N GLU A 254 129.32 14.95 -2.04
CA GLU A 254 128.16 14.81 -2.93
C GLU A 254 127.25 13.63 -2.54
N TYR A 255 127.82 12.48 -2.15
CA TYR A 255 127.04 11.33 -1.68
C TYR A 255 126.39 11.57 -0.30
N GLU A 256 127.05 12.28 0.61
CA GLU A 256 126.47 12.66 1.90
C GLU A 256 125.30 13.65 1.75
N LEU A 257 125.41 14.59 0.80
CA LEU A 257 124.32 15.48 0.42
C LEU A 257 123.15 14.71 -0.17
N LYS A 258 123.41 13.74 -1.06
CA LYS A 258 122.35 12.89 -1.64
C LYS A 258 121.64 12.03 -0.60
N LEU A 259 122.38 11.50 0.38
CA LEU A 259 121.84 10.75 1.51
C LEU A 259 120.92 11.62 2.38
N LYS A 260 121.34 12.85 2.70
CA LYS A 260 120.50 13.81 3.44
C LYS A 260 119.24 14.20 2.65
N GLU A 261 119.38 14.40 1.35
CA GLU A 261 118.25 14.74 0.46
C GLU A 261 117.20 13.61 0.43
N LEU A 262 117.65 12.35 0.28
CA LEU A 262 116.78 11.18 0.33
C LEU A 262 116.16 10.94 1.70
N GLN A 263 116.89 11.19 2.79
CA GLN A 263 116.34 11.12 4.15
C GLN A 263 115.23 12.16 4.35
N ASN A 264 115.42 13.39 3.85
CA ASN A 264 114.38 14.43 3.91
C ASN A 264 113.14 14.05 3.09
N GLN A 265 113.32 13.50 1.89
CA GLN A 265 112.20 13.03 1.07
C GLN A 265 111.44 11.88 1.76
N ASN A 266 112.14 10.94 2.40
CA ASN A 266 111.51 9.84 3.14
C ASN A 266 110.75 10.36 4.38
N GLN A 267 111.30 11.35 5.09
CA GLN A 267 110.63 11.99 6.22
C GLN A 267 109.36 12.73 5.76
N GLN A 268 109.41 13.44 4.62
CA GLN A 268 108.25 14.10 4.04
C GLN A 268 107.17 13.10 3.63
N LEU A 269 107.55 11.98 3.00
CA LEU A 269 106.63 10.88 2.64
C LEU A 269 105.99 10.24 3.87
N LYS A 270 106.76 10.01 4.95
CA LYS A 270 106.21 9.52 6.22
C LYS A 270 105.18 10.49 6.80
N ASN A 271 105.45 11.79 6.79
CA ASN A 271 104.53 12.80 7.28
C ASN A 271 103.27 12.91 6.42
N THR A 272 103.39 12.78 5.09
CA THR A 272 102.20 12.77 4.20
C THR A 272 101.37 11.51 4.37
N LEU A 273 102.00 10.34 4.55
CA LEU A 273 101.31 9.10 4.90
C LEU A 273 100.59 9.20 6.24
N TRP A 274 101.24 9.77 7.26
CA TRP A 274 100.62 10.01 8.56
C TRP A 274 99.42 10.94 8.48
N ASN A 275 99.55 12.07 7.77
CA ASN A 275 98.43 13.01 7.58
C ASN A 275 97.27 12.38 6.79
N ASN A 276 97.54 11.54 5.79
CA ASN A 276 96.47 10.86 5.04
C ASN A 276 95.78 9.75 5.84
N ILE A 277 96.50 9.07 6.75
CA ILE A 277 95.94 8.07 7.65
C ILE A 277 95.12 8.75 8.77
N GLU A 278 95.53 9.92 9.26
CA GLU A 278 94.76 10.73 10.22
C GLU A 278 93.52 11.41 9.61
N VAL A 279 93.51 11.71 8.31
CA VAL A 279 92.36 12.34 7.63
C VAL A 279 91.33 11.30 7.16
N CYS A 280 91.69 10.02 7.11
CA CYS A 280 90.79 8.90 6.80
C CYS A 280 90.73 7.90 7.96
N THR A 281 90.47 8.39 9.18
CA THR A 281 90.44 7.54 10.38
C THR A 281 89.26 6.58 10.34
N LEU A 282 89.55 5.33 10.70
CA LEU A 282 88.58 4.28 11.03
C LEU A 282 87.47 4.81 11.94
N ASP A 283 87.79 5.74 12.84
CA ASP A 283 86.86 6.41 13.77
C ASP A 283 85.76 7.19 13.06
N SER A 284 86.06 7.85 11.92
CA SER A 284 85.04 8.55 11.12
C SER A 284 84.05 7.58 10.48
N LEU A 285 84.55 6.46 9.97
CA LEU A 285 83.71 5.40 9.41
C LEU A 285 82.89 4.69 10.51
N MET A 286 83.47 4.45 11.68
CA MET A 286 82.75 3.91 12.83
C MET A 286 81.63 4.83 13.30
N ALA A 287 81.88 6.14 13.41
CA ALA A 287 80.84 7.11 13.77
C ALA A 287 79.70 7.18 12.75
N GLN A 288 80.00 7.03 11.45
CA GLN A 288 78.98 6.94 10.41
C GLN A 288 78.15 5.65 10.52
N ILE A 289 78.79 4.51 10.82
CA ILE A 289 78.11 3.23 11.03
C ILE A 289 77.19 3.29 12.26
N GLU A 290 77.64 3.89 13.36
CA GLU A 290 76.81 4.09 14.57
C GLU A 290 75.61 4.99 14.27
N THR A 291 75.81 6.07 13.52
CA THR A 291 74.74 6.99 13.11
C THR A 291 73.71 6.27 12.22
N LEU A 292 74.17 5.50 11.23
CA LEU A 292 73.29 4.71 10.36
C LEU A 292 72.54 3.62 11.11
N THR A 293 73.18 3.00 12.10
CA THR A 293 72.55 1.98 12.96
C THR A 293 71.46 2.61 13.82
N SER A 294 71.73 3.77 14.42
CA SER A 294 70.75 4.55 15.18
C SER A 294 69.55 4.98 14.33
N ILE A 295 69.79 5.47 13.11
CA ILE A 295 68.72 5.84 12.16
C ILE A 295 67.87 4.62 11.79
N LYS A 296 68.50 3.45 11.58
CA LYS A 296 67.81 2.20 11.27
C LYS A 296 66.93 1.74 12.43
N GLU A 297 67.44 1.77 13.66
CA GLU A 297 66.69 1.39 14.86
C GLU A 297 65.51 2.33 15.12
N ASP A 298 65.70 3.65 14.97
CA ASP A 298 64.62 4.63 15.09
C ASP A 298 63.55 4.44 14.01
N SER A 299 63.95 4.08 12.78
CA SER A 299 63.02 3.77 11.69
C SER A 299 62.20 2.52 11.98
N PHE A 300 62.81 1.45 12.50
CA PHE A 300 62.07 0.25 12.91
C PHE A 300 61.12 0.53 14.07
N LEU A 301 61.53 1.34 15.04
CA LEU A 301 60.68 1.71 16.17
C LEU A 301 59.48 2.55 15.70
N LYS A 302 59.69 3.50 14.78
CA LYS A 302 58.62 4.28 14.15
C LYS A 302 57.65 3.38 13.39
N TYR A 303 58.17 2.41 12.63
CA TYR A 303 57.34 1.44 11.91
C TYR A 303 56.50 0.58 12.86
N ALA A 304 57.12 0.03 13.92
CA ALA A 304 56.40 -0.78 14.91
C ALA A 304 55.30 0.02 15.62
N ARG A 305 55.56 1.28 15.97
CA ARG A 305 54.53 2.17 16.55
C ARG A 305 53.38 2.42 15.58
N LEU A 306 53.69 2.69 14.31
CA LEU A 306 52.68 2.88 13.28
C LEU A 306 51.81 1.63 13.09
N GLN A 307 52.43 0.44 13.11
CA GLN A 307 51.74 -0.84 13.00
C GLN A 307 50.81 -1.09 14.21
N CYS A 308 51.26 -0.78 15.42
CA CYS A 308 50.40 -0.85 16.61
C CYS A 308 49.20 0.11 16.49
N SER A 309 49.43 1.37 16.08
CA SER A 309 48.35 2.33 15.88
C SER A 309 47.37 1.93 14.78
N TYR A 310 47.85 1.27 13.72
CA TYR A 310 47.01 0.72 12.66
C TYR A 310 46.09 -0.37 13.21
N HIS A 311 46.62 -1.35 13.94
CA HIS A 311 45.81 -2.42 14.52
C HIS A 311 44.84 -1.93 15.60
N GLU A 312 45.20 -0.92 16.40
CA GLU A 312 44.26 -0.28 17.33
C GLU A 312 43.10 0.41 16.60
N LEU A 313 43.37 1.05 15.47
CA LEU A 313 42.33 1.67 14.64
C LEU A 313 41.43 0.61 13.99
N GLU A 314 42.02 -0.48 13.50
CA GLU A 314 41.30 -1.61 12.90
C GLU A 314 40.33 -2.24 13.92
N TYR A 315 40.83 -2.56 15.12
CA TYR A 315 40.00 -3.09 16.22
C TYR A 315 38.87 -2.14 16.63
N ARG A 316 39.17 -0.84 16.75
CA ARG A 316 38.14 0.18 17.06
C ARG A 316 37.10 0.27 15.95
N SER A 317 37.51 0.17 14.69
CA SER A 317 36.60 0.20 13.55
C SER A 317 35.68 -1.02 13.55
N GLU A 318 36.21 -2.22 13.80
CA GLU A 318 35.42 -3.45 13.91
C GLU A 318 34.40 -3.37 15.06
N ALA A 319 34.81 -2.89 16.24
CA ALA A 319 33.91 -2.71 17.37
C ALA A 319 32.76 -1.72 17.08
N ILE A 320 33.05 -0.64 16.34
CA ILE A 320 32.02 0.32 15.90
C ILE A 320 31.08 -0.34 14.89
N GLU A 321 31.61 -1.09 13.93
CA GLU A 321 30.81 -1.78 12.91
C GLU A 321 29.86 -2.81 13.56
N GLU A 322 30.35 -3.58 14.52
CA GLU A 322 29.55 -4.57 15.25
C GLU A 322 28.45 -3.88 16.09
N SER A 323 28.78 -2.77 16.77
CA SER A 323 27.79 -1.96 17.48
C SER A 323 26.70 -1.40 16.55
N LEU A 324 27.08 -0.92 15.36
CA LEU A 324 26.14 -0.41 14.36
C LEU A 324 25.25 -1.53 13.80
N LYS A 325 25.80 -2.72 13.55
CA LYS A 325 25.02 -3.90 13.12
C LYS A 325 23.98 -4.27 14.18
N GLU A 326 24.34 -4.25 15.45
CA GLU A 326 23.40 -4.52 16.54
C GLU A 326 22.31 -3.44 16.66
N GLN A 327 22.66 -2.16 16.50
CA GLN A 327 21.68 -1.07 16.47
C GLN A 327 20.70 -1.20 15.29
N ILE A 328 21.18 -1.52 14.09
CA ILE A 328 20.34 -1.76 12.91
C ILE A 328 19.39 -2.93 13.20
N HIS A 329 19.91 -4.05 13.72
CA HIS A 329 19.09 -5.21 14.04
C HIS A 329 17.97 -4.87 15.04
N ASN A 330 18.29 -4.11 16.09
CA ASN A 330 17.32 -3.65 17.09
C ASN A 330 16.28 -2.70 16.49
N LEU A 331 16.69 -1.77 15.63
CA LEU A 331 15.78 -0.86 14.92
C LEU A 331 14.83 -1.62 13.99
N THR A 332 15.34 -2.58 13.21
CA THR A 332 14.51 -3.44 12.35
C THR A 332 13.49 -4.20 13.17
N ARG A 333 13.90 -4.82 14.28
CA ARG A 333 12.97 -5.53 15.18
C ARG A 333 11.88 -4.61 15.74
N ASN A 334 12.25 -3.41 16.17
CA ASN A 334 11.30 -2.43 16.69
C ASN A 334 10.31 -1.96 15.61
N TYR A 335 10.79 -1.75 14.38
CA TYR A 335 9.96 -1.39 13.24
C TYR A 335 8.93 -2.48 12.93
N THR A 336 9.35 -3.74 12.82
CA THR A 336 8.44 -4.87 12.58
C THR A 336 7.38 -4.99 13.68
N LEU A 337 7.76 -4.75 14.93
CA LEU A 337 6.82 -4.80 16.07
C LEU A 337 5.83 -3.63 16.05
N LEU A 338 6.25 -2.45 15.59
CA LEU A 338 5.38 -1.30 15.35
C LEU A 338 4.41 -1.53 14.20
N GLU A 339 4.87 -2.10 13.08
CA GLU A 339 4.02 -2.49 11.96
C GLU A 339 2.94 -3.49 12.39
N ALA A 340 3.31 -4.53 13.14
CA ALA A 340 2.35 -5.50 13.66
C ALA A 340 1.31 -4.86 14.59
N LYS A 341 1.72 -3.93 15.46
CA LYS A 341 0.81 -3.16 16.32
C LYS A 341 -0.15 -2.28 15.52
N LEU A 342 0.36 -1.61 14.49
CA LEU A 342 -0.45 -0.76 13.60
C LEU A 342 -1.50 -1.60 12.88
N GLU A 343 -1.11 -2.76 12.35
CA GLU A 343 -2.04 -3.64 11.62
C GLU A 343 -3.12 -4.21 12.54
N TYR A 344 -2.74 -4.64 13.74
CA TYR A 344 -3.71 -5.05 14.77
C TYR A 344 -4.70 -3.93 15.11
N GLN A 345 -4.22 -2.68 15.22
CA GLN A 345 -5.08 -1.53 15.53
C GLN A 345 -6.07 -1.23 14.38
N LYS A 346 -5.67 -1.42 13.11
CA LYS A 346 -6.59 -1.29 11.98
C LYS A 346 -7.70 -2.34 12.01
N VAL A 347 -7.34 -3.60 12.28
CA VAL A 347 -8.33 -4.70 12.41
C VAL A 347 -9.29 -4.40 13.55
N LEU A 348 -8.78 -3.98 14.71
CA LEU A 348 -9.62 -3.62 15.86
C LEU A 348 -10.58 -2.47 15.55
N ASN A 349 -10.12 -1.44 14.83
CA ASN A 349 -10.99 -0.32 14.42
C ASN A 349 -12.09 -0.78 13.46
N GLN A 350 -11.76 -1.66 12.49
CA GLN A 350 -12.78 -2.23 11.58
C GLN A 350 -13.82 -3.08 12.32
N GLU A 351 -13.40 -3.87 13.32
CA GLU A 351 -14.32 -4.61 14.18
C GLU A 351 -15.21 -3.67 15.01
N LEU A 352 -14.64 -2.62 15.59
CA LEU A 352 -15.39 -1.61 16.35
C LEU A 352 -16.43 -0.91 15.48
N ASP A 353 -16.05 -0.44 14.29
CA ASP A 353 -16.97 0.18 13.33
C ASP A 353 -18.11 -0.77 12.94
N SER A 354 -17.80 -2.04 12.71
CA SER A 354 -18.79 -3.08 12.40
C SER A 354 -19.77 -3.29 13.56
N ARG A 355 -19.28 -3.35 14.80
CA ARG A 355 -20.11 -3.44 16.00
C ARG A 355 -20.99 -2.20 16.20
N LEU A 356 -20.45 -1.02 15.93
CA LEU A 356 -21.15 0.25 16.08
C LEU A 356 -22.30 0.36 15.08
N ASN A 357 -22.08 -0.07 13.83
CA ASN A 357 -23.13 -0.17 12.82
C ASN A 357 -24.21 -1.18 13.19
N ASN A 358 -23.84 -2.35 13.71
CA ASN A 358 -24.82 -3.32 14.23
C ASN A 358 -25.65 -2.74 15.38
N CYS A 359 -25.03 -1.94 16.25
CA CYS A 359 -25.74 -1.32 17.38
C CYS A 359 -26.75 -0.26 16.91
N LYS A 360 -26.42 0.53 15.88
CA LYS A 360 -27.35 1.48 15.26
C LYS A 360 -28.55 0.76 14.63
N SER A 361 -28.29 -0.32 13.88
CA SER A 361 -29.36 -1.14 13.32
C SER A 361 -30.26 -1.75 14.41
N CYS A 362 -29.69 -2.18 15.54
CA CYS A 362 -30.47 -2.66 16.68
C CYS A 362 -31.30 -1.55 17.34
N GLN A 363 -30.82 -0.31 17.34
CA GLN A 363 -31.59 0.84 17.84
C GLN A 363 -32.77 1.16 16.92
N GLU A 364 -32.57 1.18 15.61
CA GLU A 364 -33.64 1.37 14.62
C GLU A 364 -34.73 0.30 14.77
N LEU A 365 -34.32 -0.98 14.90
CA LEU A 365 -35.25 -2.08 15.15
C LEU A 365 -36.03 -1.93 16.47
N ARG A 366 -35.40 -1.39 17.53
CA ARG A 366 -36.11 -1.12 18.79
C ARG A 366 -37.14 0.00 18.65
N GLU A 367 -36.85 1.03 17.87
CA GLU A 367 -37.79 2.11 17.60
C GLU A 367 -38.98 1.64 16.77
N GLU A 368 -38.73 0.83 15.73
CA GLU A 368 -39.79 0.18 14.94
C GLU A 368 -40.68 -0.71 15.82
N LEU A 369 -40.08 -1.53 16.69
CA LEU A 369 -40.81 -2.42 17.58
C LEU A 369 -41.70 -1.63 18.56
N LYS A 370 -41.22 -0.50 19.06
CA LYS A 370 -42.01 0.41 19.91
C LYS A 370 -43.20 1.03 19.16
N ILE A 371 -43.01 1.42 17.90
CA ILE A 371 -44.11 1.93 17.05
C ILE A 371 -45.17 0.85 16.83
N VAL A 372 -44.75 -0.40 16.64
CA VAL A 372 -45.65 -1.55 16.49
C VAL A 372 -46.41 -1.84 17.78
N GLU A 373 -45.72 -1.86 18.93
CA GLU A 373 -46.34 -2.03 20.26
C GLU A 373 -47.41 -0.95 20.52
N ASP A 374 -47.11 0.32 20.24
CA ASP A 374 -48.07 1.42 20.40
C ASP A 374 -49.30 1.25 19.48
N ARG A 375 -49.12 0.74 18.26
CA ARG A 375 -50.24 0.41 17.36
C ARG A 375 -51.07 -0.75 17.90
N CYS A 376 -50.43 -1.81 18.39
CA CYS A 376 -51.13 -2.94 19.00
C CYS A 376 -51.94 -2.50 20.23
N ASN A 377 -51.38 -1.65 21.10
CA ASN A 377 -52.09 -1.12 22.26
C ASN A 377 -53.31 -0.26 21.87
N LYS A 378 -53.19 0.56 20.81
CA LYS A 378 -54.32 1.32 20.25
C LYS A 378 -55.39 0.41 19.62
N LEU A 379 -54.99 -0.70 19.02
CA LEU A 379 -55.91 -1.69 18.45
C LEU A 379 -56.64 -2.45 19.56
N ASN A 380 -55.94 -2.87 20.61
CA ASN A 380 -56.53 -3.55 21.75
C ASN A 380 -57.55 -2.68 22.48
N SER A 381 -57.24 -1.41 22.77
CA SER A 381 -58.22 -0.49 23.37
C SER A 381 -59.47 -0.27 22.49
N ARG A 382 -59.31 -0.24 21.16
CA ARG A 382 -60.44 -0.20 20.21
C ARG A 382 -61.25 -1.50 20.19
N LEU A 383 -60.60 -2.64 20.38
CA LEU A 383 -61.26 -3.94 20.46
C LEU A 383 -62.03 -4.09 21.77
N GLU A 384 -61.46 -3.70 22.91
CA GLU A 384 -62.16 -3.66 24.20
C GLU A 384 -63.43 -2.80 24.11
N THR A 385 -63.31 -1.57 23.63
CA THR A 385 -64.48 -0.69 23.45
C THR A 385 -65.54 -1.27 22.52
N ARG A 386 -65.14 -1.94 21.42
CA ARG A 386 -66.09 -2.66 20.56
C ARG A 386 -66.73 -3.85 21.27
N THR A 387 -65.98 -4.54 22.11
CA THR A 387 -66.47 -5.72 22.85
C THR A 387 -67.51 -5.29 23.88
N ASP A 388 -67.26 -4.20 24.62
CA ASP A 388 -68.22 -3.60 25.55
C ASP A 388 -69.53 -3.19 24.86
N ILE A 389 -69.43 -2.59 23.66
CA ILE A 389 -70.62 -2.23 22.85
C ILE A 389 -71.40 -3.48 22.46
N ILE A 390 -70.72 -4.54 22.03
CA ILE A 390 -71.38 -5.81 21.67
C ILE A 390 -72.07 -6.42 22.90
N GLU A 391 -71.43 -6.42 24.06
CA GLU A 391 -72.05 -6.91 25.30
C GLU A 391 -73.28 -6.10 25.70
N GLN A 392 -73.24 -4.76 25.57
CA GLN A 392 -74.40 -3.90 25.78
C GLN A 392 -75.54 -4.21 24.82
N GLU A 393 -75.26 -4.35 23.52
CA GLU A 393 -76.29 -4.67 22.52
C GLU A 393 -76.88 -6.08 22.73
N GLN A 394 -76.05 -7.05 23.11
CA GLN A 394 -76.54 -8.39 23.48
C GLN A 394 -77.47 -8.35 24.69
N LYS A 395 -77.13 -7.56 25.72
CA LYS A 395 -78.00 -7.35 26.88
C LYS A 395 -79.32 -6.69 26.50
N ARG A 396 -79.27 -5.64 25.67
CA ARG A 396 -80.46 -4.95 25.16
C ARG A 396 -81.37 -5.87 24.35
N LEU A 397 -80.80 -6.72 23.50
CA LEU A 397 -81.54 -7.75 22.75
C LEU A 397 -82.20 -8.77 23.68
N LYS A 398 -81.53 -9.18 24.75
CA LYS A 398 -82.07 -10.09 25.76
C LYS A 398 -83.26 -9.46 26.49
N ASP A 399 -83.14 -8.20 26.89
CA ASP A 399 -84.22 -7.46 27.56
C ASP A 399 -85.43 -7.26 26.62
N LEU A 400 -85.18 -6.95 25.34
CA LEU A 400 -86.23 -6.87 24.29
C LEU A 400 -86.95 -8.20 24.07
N ARG A 401 -86.22 -9.33 24.07
CA ARG A 401 -86.84 -10.66 24.00
C ARG A 401 -87.75 -10.92 25.20
N LEU A 402 -87.31 -10.55 26.40
CA LEU A 402 -88.11 -10.71 27.62
C LEU A 402 -89.39 -9.86 27.56
N LEU A 403 -89.31 -8.62 27.09
CA LEU A 403 -90.47 -7.75 26.88
C LEU A 403 -91.44 -8.34 25.85
N TYR A 404 -90.90 -8.88 24.75
CA TYR A 404 -91.72 -9.54 23.72
C TYR A 404 -92.42 -10.78 24.28
N GLU A 405 -91.70 -11.65 25.01
CA GLU A 405 -92.27 -12.83 25.66
C GLU A 405 -93.38 -12.46 26.66
N ASN A 406 -93.19 -11.39 27.45
CA ASN A 406 -94.21 -10.90 28.37
C ASN A 406 -95.43 -10.35 27.61
N GLY A 407 -95.24 -9.56 26.55
CA GLY A 407 -96.33 -9.06 25.73
C GLY A 407 -97.12 -10.17 25.03
N VAL A 408 -96.46 -11.25 24.62
CA VAL A 408 -97.15 -12.45 24.09
C VAL A 408 -98.01 -13.12 25.16
N LYS A 409 -97.50 -13.25 26.39
CA LYS A 409 -98.29 -13.81 27.52
C LYS A 409 -99.51 -12.94 27.85
N GLU A 410 -99.34 -11.63 27.96
CA GLU A 410 -100.43 -10.68 28.19
C GLU A 410 -101.50 -10.74 27.08
N LEU A 411 -101.07 -10.86 25.82
CA LEU A 411 -101.98 -11.02 24.68
C LEU A 411 -102.77 -12.34 24.77
N ASP A 412 -102.13 -13.43 25.17
CA ASP A 412 -102.79 -14.72 25.34
C ASP A 412 -103.76 -14.72 26.53
N GLU A 413 -103.42 -14.03 27.64
CA GLU A 413 -104.34 -13.79 28.76
C GLU A 413 -105.57 -12.98 28.32
N LEU A 414 -105.38 -11.88 27.58
CA LEU A 414 -106.46 -11.07 27.01
C LEU A 414 -107.34 -11.86 26.04
N LYS A 415 -106.75 -12.72 25.19
CA LYS A 415 -107.53 -13.61 24.32
C LYS A 415 -108.37 -14.57 25.14
N GLN A 416 -107.82 -15.20 26.18
CA GLN A 416 -108.57 -16.11 27.04
C GLN A 416 -109.72 -15.38 27.75
N GLU A 417 -109.49 -14.17 28.23
CA GLU A 417 -110.52 -13.35 28.87
C GLU A 417 -111.61 -12.93 27.87
N HIS A 418 -111.24 -12.54 26.66
CA HIS A 418 -112.17 -12.29 25.57
C HIS A 418 -113.00 -13.54 25.22
N TYR A 419 -112.38 -14.72 25.15
CA TYR A 419 -113.11 -15.98 24.93
C TYR A 419 -114.11 -16.24 26.07
N ARG A 420 -113.72 -16.08 27.34
CA ARG A 420 -114.62 -16.23 28.49
C ARG A 420 -115.78 -15.24 28.46
N LEU A 421 -115.52 -13.98 28.11
CA LEU A 421 -116.55 -12.95 27.96
C LEU A 421 -117.50 -13.28 26.82
N LYS A 422 -116.98 -13.75 25.67
CA LYS A 422 -117.79 -14.19 24.54
C LYS A 422 -118.70 -15.36 24.91
N GLU A 423 -118.18 -16.40 25.57
CA GLU A 423 -118.98 -17.53 26.07
C GLU A 423 -120.03 -17.11 27.11
N LYS A 424 -119.74 -16.08 27.92
CA LYS A 424 -120.71 -15.52 28.87
C LYS A 424 -121.82 -14.76 28.13
N PHE A 425 -121.46 -13.93 27.15
CA PHE A 425 -122.43 -13.23 26.31
C PHE A 425 -123.31 -14.19 25.51
N GLU A 426 -122.73 -15.24 24.92
CA GLU A 426 -123.49 -16.28 24.21
C GLU A 426 -124.48 -17.00 25.15
N ARG A 427 -124.06 -17.34 26.38
CA ARG A 427 -124.95 -17.88 27.42
C ARG A 427 -126.04 -16.90 27.86
N ASP A 428 -125.72 -15.63 28.04
CA ASP A 428 -126.69 -14.60 28.44
C ASP A 428 -127.74 -14.38 27.32
N ILE A 429 -127.34 -14.48 26.04
CA ILE A 429 -128.26 -14.48 24.89
C ILE A 429 -129.16 -15.73 24.91
N GLU A 430 -128.60 -16.93 25.07
CA GLU A 430 -129.38 -18.18 25.18
C GLU A 430 -130.38 -18.18 26.35
N LEU A 431 -130.02 -17.55 27.48
CA LEU A 431 -130.92 -17.36 28.62
C LEU A 431 -132.02 -16.33 28.34
N SER A 432 -131.72 -15.28 27.54
CA SER A 432 -132.73 -14.31 27.11
C SER A 432 -133.72 -14.89 26.09
N GLU A 433 -133.27 -15.80 25.22
CA GLU A 433 -134.12 -16.50 24.25
C GLU A 433 -135.01 -17.56 24.91
N ASN A 434 -134.58 -18.19 26.01
CA ASN A 434 -135.40 -19.10 26.82
C ASN A 434 -136.33 -18.39 27.84
N GLY A 435 -136.18 -17.08 28.05
CA GLY A 435 -136.97 -16.28 28.99
C GLY A 435 -138.31 -15.73 28.45
N ASN A 436 -138.57 -15.83 27.14
CA ASN A 436 -139.79 -15.30 26.50
C ASN A 436 -140.85 -16.36 26.15
N SER A 437 -140.79 -17.54 26.77
CA SER A 437 -141.88 -18.52 26.78
C SER A 437 -142.50 -18.65 28.17
N LYS A 438 -143.18 -17.59 28.62
CA LYS A 438 -144.32 -17.65 29.55
C LYS A 438 -145.11 -16.35 29.59
#